data_AF-A0A939DL24-F1
#
_entry.id   AF-A0A939DL24-F1
#
_cell.length_a   1.000
_cell.length_b   1.000
_cell.length_c   1.000
_cell.angle_alpha   90.00
_cell.angle_beta   90.00
_cell.angle_gamma   90.00
#
_symmetry.space_group_name_H-M   'P 1'
#
loop_
_entity.id
_entity.type
_entity.pdbx_description
1 polymer ?
#
loop_
_entity_poly.entity_id
_entity_poly.type
_entity_poly.pdbx_seq_one_letter_code
_entity_poly.pdbx_strand_id
1 'polypeptide(L)'
;MPLSSIGDGSGPMVSQPQVRITPLFHSASITLYGMNSTHSAWVEFSEQGQEDWNEALPLVFDPIEGALSGSLVRLKPDTPYQVRLALYANGDFTGEQQYQFRTRANHPPVDPERVYRLADIYQGGTLDLEALGIEGRPGGWAKIVGDKDTWIRTEQGEKFAINIGDNSYIHFENIQVDGGGRHAVTSLNAHHLWFSDCEISGWGREAGIEKDGLAYENEQATEPINYDAGFHLRSTGVVVVEDCQVHSPVPAANHWGDGHPQGATAFLVLANHPNPDYQGQYVLRHNRFFGTNEHRFNDVIESRSNGQPWGGFLRDSAIHDNYLAYANDDLIELDGGQHNVLVYDNVLEQGYTGISAVPNMLGPSYIFNNFIHNLGDERQKAWAAIKLGGLQSAPAGLTHIFGNLIISRSNGIAAAAFKGDSSYWVHAQNNVLVHDRYWQVMGYGIYDKKPTPASRYLNNYIFNLYTGQSEFEANLDVGFHDTGQLNQQFALDLAESWRQITLDVPESLHLPNFSRTTEQGELIIGVAADLSSTESQGGTR
;
A
#
# COMPACT_ATOMS: atom_id res chain seq x y z
N MET A 1 -22.45 9.09 8.83
CA MET A 1 -23.32 9.64 9.90
C MET A 1 -22.73 9.22 11.23
N PRO A 2 -22.49 10.14 12.19
CA PRO A 2 -21.99 9.74 13.50
C PRO A 2 -23.12 9.06 14.28
N LEU A 3 -22.78 7.93 14.91
CA LEU A 3 -23.68 7.13 15.74
C LEU A 3 -24.11 7.90 17.00
N SER A 4 -25.41 7.92 17.28
CA SER A 4 -25.99 8.52 18.48
C SER A 4 -25.82 7.62 19.70
N SER A 5 -25.23 8.13 20.78
CA SER A 5 -25.23 7.48 22.08
C SER A 5 -26.56 7.70 22.80
N ILE A 6 -27.11 6.65 23.41
CA ILE A 6 -28.23 6.76 24.37
C ILE A 6 -27.59 6.84 25.76
N GLY A 7 -27.79 7.95 26.47
CA GLY A 7 -27.27 8.17 27.81
C GLY A 7 -28.38 8.43 28.82
N ASP A 8 -28.21 7.88 30.02
CA ASP A 8 -28.84 8.37 31.24
C ASP A 8 -27.85 8.15 32.41
N GLY A 9 -27.57 9.19 33.20
CA GLY A 9 -26.85 9.08 34.47
C GLY A 9 -25.63 10.00 34.65
N SER A 10 -25.81 11.03 35.50
CA SER A 10 -24.86 12.07 35.86
C SER A 10 -23.66 11.61 36.71
N GLY A 11 -22.45 11.75 36.16
CA GLY A 11 -21.16 11.84 36.83
C GLY A 11 -20.30 12.90 36.12
N PRO A 12 -19.11 13.30 36.63
CA PRO A 12 -18.24 14.21 35.87
C PRO A 12 -17.97 13.57 34.51
N MET A 13 -18.40 14.22 33.43
CA MET A 13 -18.21 13.74 32.07
C MET A 13 -16.70 13.71 31.79
N VAL A 14 -16.06 12.58 32.05
CA VAL A 14 -14.90 12.17 31.28
C VAL A 14 -15.42 12.10 29.85
N SER A 15 -15.04 13.06 29.01
CA SER A 15 -15.42 13.05 27.60
C SER A 15 -15.01 11.69 27.04
N GLN A 16 -15.97 10.89 26.58
CA GLN A 16 -15.61 9.62 25.95
C GLN A 16 -14.66 9.91 24.79
N PRO A 17 -13.61 9.10 24.62
CA PRO A 17 -12.69 9.29 23.52
C PRO A 17 -13.46 9.22 22.20
N GLN A 18 -13.14 10.15 21.30
CA GLN A 18 -13.70 10.13 19.96
C GLN A 18 -13.11 8.92 19.24
N VAL A 19 -13.98 8.00 18.80
CA VAL A 19 -13.59 6.85 18.00
C VAL A 19 -13.85 7.12 16.51
N ARG A 20 -12.92 6.70 15.66
CA ARG A 20 -13.16 6.50 14.23
C ARG A 20 -12.97 5.03 13.90
N ILE A 21 -13.97 4.45 13.24
CA ILE A 21 -13.85 3.13 12.59
C ILE A 21 -14.09 3.34 11.11
N THR A 22 -13.09 3.06 10.29
CA THR A 22 -13.15 3.23 8.84
C THR A 22 -13.13 1.85 8.17
N PRO A 23 -14.28 1.29 7.78
CA PRO A 23 -14.31 0.01 7.09
C PRO A 23 -13.85 0.13 5.62
N LEU A 24 -13.07 -0.83 5.17
CA LEU A 24 -12.82 -1.18 3.77
C LEU A 24 -13.54 -2.51 3.44
N PHE A 25 -13.12 -3.24 2.41
CA PHE A 25 -13.73 -4.52 2.02
C PHE A 25 -13.33 -5.66 2.96
N HIS A 26 -12.03 -5.82 3.21
CA HIS A 26 -11.45 -6.92 3.98
C HIS A 26 -10.77 -6.47 5.28
N SER A 27 -10.97 -5.22 5.66
CA SER A 27 -10.34 -4.62 6.83
C SER A 27 -11.18 -3.49 7.39
N ALA A 28 -10.87 -3.09 8.63
CA ALA A 28 -11.39 -1.89 9.24
C ALA A 28 -10.32 -1.26 10.13
N SER A 29 -10.03 0.01 9.87
CA SER A 29 -9.12 0.79 10.71
C SER A 29 -9.86 1.33 11.92
N ILE A 30 -9.20 1.33 13.08
CA ILE A 30 -9.73 1.83 14.36
C ILE A 30 -8.77 2.92 14.87
N THR A 31 -9.33 4.03 15.33
CA THR A 31 -8.58 5.13 15.96
C THR A 31 -9.35 5.68 17.15
N LEU A 32 -8.72 5.70 18.32
CA LEU A 32 -9.21 6.31 19.55
C LEU A 32 -8.43 7.58 19.83
N TYR A 33 -9.07 8.73 19.65
CA TYR A 33 -8.47 10.05 19.87
C TYR A 33 -8.49 10.45 21.35
N GLY A 34 -7.61 11.41 21.71
CA GLY A 34 -7.51 11.94 23.07
C GLY A 34 -6.76 11.01 24.02
N MET A 35 -5.90 10.16 23.47
CA MET A 35 -5.06 9.20 24.19
C MET A 35 -3.66 9.76 24.40
N ASN A 36 -2.90 9.14 25.29
CA ASN A 36 -1.48 9.43 25.49
C ASN A 36 -0.70 8.12 25.72
N SER A 37 0.62 8.21 25.86
CA SER A 37 1.52 7.06 26.02
C SER A 37 1.27 6.17 27.23
N THR A 38 0.45 6.59 28.20
CA THR A 38 0.05 5.75 29.35
C THR A 38 -1.20 4.91 29.09
N HIS A 39 -1.88 5.16 27.97
CA HIS A 39 -3.08 4.42 27.58
C HIS A 39 -2.72 3.23 26.69
N SER A 40 -3.53 2.17 26.78
CA SER A 40 -3.49 1.05 25.83
C SER A 40 -4.90 0.50 25.63
N ALA A 41 -5.11 -0.17 24.50
CA ALA A 41 -6.40 -0.76 24.16
C ALA A 41 -6.21 -2.13 23.50
N TRP A 42 -6.86 -3.15 24.07
CA TRP A 42 -6.95 -4.49 23.52
C TRP A 42 -8.23 -4.61 22.69
N VAL A 43 -8.16 -5.36 21.59
CA VAL A 43 -9.22 -5.41 20.59
C VAL A 43 -9.69 -6.85 20.40
N GLU A 44 -11.01 -7.05 20.51
CA GLU A 44 -11.68 -8.28 20.10
C GLU A 44 -12.75 -7.95 19.07
N PHE A 45 -12.99 -8.82 18.09
CA PHE A 45 -14.01 -8.62 17.07
C PHE A 45 -14.74 -9.91 16.70
N SER A 46 -15.97 -9.76 16.21
CA SER A 46 -16.78 -10.89 15.75
C SER A 46 -17.77 -10.46 14.68
N GLU A 47 -18.13 -11.38 13.79
CA GLU A 47 -19.28 -11.18 12.89
C GLU A 47 -20.55 -11.01 13.73
N GLN A 48 -21.42 -10.08 13.34
CA GLN A 48 -22.61 -9.79 14.14
C GLN A 48 -23.50 -11.03 14.28
N GLY A 49 -23.83 -11.38 15.52
CA GLY A 49 -24.66 -12.55 15.85
C GLY A 49 -23.87 -13.83 16.14
N GLN A 50 -22.54 -13.82 15.99
CA GLN A 50 -21.68 -14.90 16.45
C GLN A 50 -21.34 -14.73 17.95
N GLU A 51 -21.14 -15.85 18.64
CA GLU A 51 -20.73 -15.87 20.05
C GLU A 51 -19.20 -15.86 20.21
N ASP A 52 -18.48 -16.41 19.23
CA ASP A 52 -17.02 -16.51 19.26
C ASP A 52 -16.38 -15.16 18.88
N TRP A 53 -15.47 -14.70 19.73
CA TRP A 53 -14.70 -13.47 19.53
C TRP A 53 -13.27 -13.81 19.11
N ASN A 54 -12.77 -13.08 18.11
CA ASN A 54 -11.40 -13.18 17.66
C ASN A 54 -10.59 -12.04 18.26
N GLU A 55 -9.41 -12.36 18.77
CA GLU A 55 -8.44 -11.35 19.19
C GLU A 55 -7.83 -10.66 17.96
N ALA A 56 -7.56 -9.37 18.10
CA ALA A 56 -6.76 -8.60 17.16
C ALA A 56 -5.54 -7.99 17.86
N LEU A 57 -4.56 -7.52 17.08
CA LEU A 57 -3.44 -6.78 17.65
C LEU A 57 -3.92 -5.56 18.47
N PRO A 58 -3.28 -5.27 19.61
CA PRO A 58 -3.58 -4.08 20.39
C PRO A 58 -3.40 -2.79 19.57
N LEU A 59 -4.18 -1.77 19.89
CA LEU A 59 -4.00 -0.46 19.27
C LEU A 59 -2.68 0.17 19.74
N VAL A 60 -1.98 0.82 18.81
CA VAL A 60 -0.66 1.43 19.01
C VAL A 60 -0.81 2.93 19.21
N PHE A 61 -0.04 3.48 20.15
CA PHE A 61 -0.03 4.92 20.38
C PHE A 61 0.72 5.67 19.28
N ASP A 62 -0.01 6.55 18.59
CA ASP A 62 0.52 7.60 17.73
C ASP A 62 0.71 8.88 18.58
N PRO A 63 1.96 9.32 18.81
CA PRO A 63 2.26 10.51 19.61
C PRO A 63 1.88 11.83 18.93
N ILE A 64 1.62 11.83 17.63
CA ILE A 64 1.38 13.04 16.83
C ILE A 64 -0.09 13.45 16.89
N GLU A 65 -1.00 12.51 16.67
CA GLU A 65 -2.44 12.73 16.81
C GLU A 65 -2.93 12.58 18.25
N GLY A 66 -2.10 12.04 19.15
CA GLY A 66 -2.52 11.70 20.51
C GLY A 66 -3.64 10.66 20.47
N ALA A 67 -3.37 9.54 19.77
CA ALA A 67 -4.39 8.53 19.48
C ALA A 67 -3.86 7.10 19.63
N LEU A 68 -4.73 6.16 19.95
CA LEU A 68 -4.45 4.73 19.82
C LEU A 68 -5.06 4.23 18.50
N SER A 69 -4.25 3.60 17.64
CA SER A 69 -4.65 3.22 16.30
C SER A 69 -4.27 1.79 15.95
N GLY A 70 -5.10 1.12 15.15
CA GLY A 70 -4.85 -0.24 14.70
C GLY A 70 -5.81 -0.69 13.61
N SER A 71 -5.59 -1.88 13.06
CA SER A 71 -6.40 -2.41 11.95
C SER A 71 -6.86 -3.84 12.20
N LEU A 72 -8.15 -4.07 11.96
CA LEU A 72 -8.71 -5.40 11.75
C LEU A 72 -8.49 -5.77 10.28
N VAL A 73 -8.07 -7.00 9.99
CA VAL A 73 -7.82 -7.50 8.63
C VAL A 73 -8.44 -8.88 8.46
N ARG A 74 -8.51 -9.37 7.21
CA ARG A 74 -9.11 -10.66 6.84
C ARG A 74 -10.60 -10.76 7.16
N LEU A 75 -11.29 -9.62 7.09
CA LEU A 75 -12.75 -9.56 7.24
C LEU A 75 -13.43 -10.00 5.94
N LYS A 76 -14.68 -10.46 6.07
CA LYS A 76 -15.56 -10.71 4.91
C LYS A 76 -16.11 -9.37 4.40
N PRO A 77 -16.23 -9.17 3.09
CA PRO A 77 -16.86 -7.99 2.51
C PRO A 77 -18.38 -8.00 2.77
N ASP A 78 -19.01 -6.82 2.70
CA ASP A 78 -20.44 -6.61 2.97
C ASP A 78 -20.99 -7.35 4.21
N THR A 79 -20.22 -7.35 5.29
CA THR A 79 -20.52 -8.14 6.49
C THR A 79 -20.59 -7.23 7.70
N PRO A 80 -21.65 -7.34 8.53
CA PRO A 80 -21.74 -6.60 9.77
C PRO A 80 -20.84 -7.23 10.83
N TYR A 81 -20.08 -6.40 11.53
CA TYR A 81 -19.16 -6.78 12.60
C TYR A 81 -19.46 -5.99 13.88
N GLN A 82 -19.10 -6.59 15.00
CA GLN A 82 -19.00 -5.95 16.30
C GLN A 82 -17.55 -6.00 16.78
N VAL A 83 -17.11 -4.93 17.46
CA VAL A 83 -15.77 -4.81 18.03
C VAL A 83 -15.86 -4.35 19.48
N ARG A 84 -15.03 -4.94 20.33
CA ARG A 84 -14.87 -4.60 21.74
C ARG A 84 -13.46 -4.08 21.97
N LEU A 85 -13.36 -2.98 22.71
CA LEU A 85 -12.12 -2.33 23.10
C LEU A 85 -12.01 -2.33 24.63
N ALA A 86 -11.07 -3.10 25.17
CA ALA A 86 -10.73 -3.07 26.59
C ALA A 86 -9.64 -2.03 26.84
N LEU A 87 -9.98 -0.98 27.58
CA LEU A 87 -9.15 0.20 27.79
C LEU A 87 -8.40 0.13 29.12
N TYR A 88 -7.15 0.58 29.09
CA TYR A 88 -6.27 0.63 30.26
C TYR A 88 -5.55 1.98 30.33
N ALA A 89 -5.27 2.45 31.54
CA ALA A 89 -4.42 3.61 31.79
C ALA A 89 -3.42 3.28 32.91
N ASN A 90 -2.13 3.52 32.67
CA ASN A 90 -1.04 3.11 33.57
C ASN A 90 -1.06 1.62 33.93
N GLY A 91 -1.60 0.78 33.05
CA GLY A 91 -1.75 -0.66 33.26
C GLY A 91 -3.01 -1.09 34.01
N ASP A 92 -3.79 -0.16 34.56
CA ASP A 92 -5.05 -0.45 35.23
C ASP A 92 -6.21 -0.42 34.23
N PHE A 93 -7.12 -1.39 34.31
CA PHE A 93 -8.34 -1.42 33.49
C PHE A 93 -9.24 -0.23 33.83
N THR A 94 -9.63 0.54 32.82
CA THR A 94 -10.45 1.75 32.98
C THR A 94 -11.85 1.61 32.40
N GLY A 95 -12.09 0.64 31.52
CA GLY A 95 -13.41 0.36 30.99
C GLY A 95 -13.39 -0.41 29.68
N GLU A 96 -14.58 -0.69 29.18
CA GLU A 96 -14.81 -1.37 27.91
C GLU A 96 -15.72 -0.51 27.03
N GLN A 97 -15.44 -0.48 25.73
CA GLN A 97 -16.30 0.13 24.72
C GLN A 97 -16.63 -0.89 23.63
N GLN A 98 -17.87 -0.87 23.14
CA GLN A 98 -18.31 -1.74 22.05
C GLN A 98 -18.89 -0.91 20.91
N TYR A 99 -18.53 -1.27 19.69
CA TYR A 99 -18.98 -0.61 18.47
C TYR A 99 -19.44 -1.64 17.43
N GLN A 100 -20.18 -1.16 16.43
CA GLN A 100 -20.62 -1.94 15.28
C GLN A 100 -20.23 -1.21 14.01
N PHE A 101 -19.87 -1.97 12.98
CA PHE A 101 -19.59 -1.46 11.64
C PHE A 101 -19.96 -2.52 10.59
N ARG A 102 -19.95 -2.13 9.32
CA ARG A 102 -20.13 -3.05 8.19
C ARG A 102 -19.00 -2.82 7.20
N THR A 103 -18.34 -3.88 6.76
CA THR A 103 -17.37 -3.83 5.67
C THR A 103 -18.04 -3.45 4.36
N ARG A 104 -17.29 -2.87 3.42
CA ARG A 104 -17.84 -2.42 2.13
C ARG A 104 -18.21 -3.62 1.25
N ALA A 105 -19.22 -3.44 0.42
CA ALA A 105 -19.55 -4.38 -0.65
C ALA A 105 -18.52 -4.28 -1.79
N ASN A 106 -18.21 -5.40 -2.45
CA ASN A 106 -17.25 -5.48 -3.55
C ASN A 106 -17.74 -4.86 -4.87
N HIS A 107 -18.72 -3.97 -4.83
CA HIS A 107 -19.20 -3.21 -5.98
C HIS A 107 -19.83 -1.90 -5.48
N PRO A 108 -19.77 -0.82 -6.28
CA PRO A 108 -20.48 0.40 -5.97
C PRO A 108 -21.98 0.24 -6.28
N PRO A 109 -22.87 0.97 -5.57
CA PRO A 109 -24.29 1.00 -5.90
C PRO A 109 -24.52 1.84 -7.16
N VAL A 110 -24.64 1.20 -8.33
CA VAL A 110 -24.87 1.87 -9.62
C VAL A 110 -26.33 2.26 -9.80
N ASP A 111 -26.58 3.47 -10.30
CA ASP A 111 -27.91 3.89 -10.75
C ASP A 111 -28.18 3.36 -12.18
N PRO A 112 -29.19 2.49 -12.38
CA PRO A 112 -29.49 1.93 -13.70
C PRO A 112 -29.84 2.99 -14.76
N GLU A 113 -30.27 4.18 -14.36
CA GLU A 113 -30.58 5.29 -15.28
C GLU A 113 -29.34 6.14 -15.63
N ARG A 114 -28.18 5.89 -14.99
CA ARG A 114 -26.92 6.61 -15.20
C ARG A 114 -25.79 5.67 -15.66
N VAL A 115 -26.13 4.75 -16.57
CA VAL A 115 -25.15 3.89 -17.24
C VAL A 115 -24.90 4.43 -18.64
N TYR A 116 -23.67 4.85 -18.90
CA TYR A 116 -23.21 5.43 -20.15
C TYR A 116 -22.27 4.45 -20.85
N ARG A 117 -22.54 4.14 -22.12
CA ARG A 117 -21.56 3.42 -22.94
C ARG A 117 -20.55 4.41 -23.46
N LEU A 118 -19.27 4.08 -23.37
CA LEU A 118 -18.20 4.93 -23.85
C LEU A 118 -18.40 5.30 -25.33
N ALA A 119 -18.76 4.32 -26.18
CA ALA A 119 -19.03 4.53 -27.60
C ALA A 119 -20.13 5.56 -27.90
N ASP A 120 -21.06 5.79 -26.97
CA ASP A 120 -22.17 6.74 -27.17
C ASP A 120 -21.77 8.17 -26.76
N ILE A 121 -20.84 8.31 -25.80
CA ILE A 121 -20.46 9.61 -25.22
C ILE A 121 -19.11 10.13 -25.70
N TYR A 122 -18.23 9.25 -26.18
CA TYR A 122 -16.88 9.59 -26.59
C TYR A 122 -16.83 10.01 -28.07
N GLN A 123 -16.25 11.17 -28.34
CA GLN A 123 -16.19 11.77 -29.69
C GLN A 123 -14.76 12.01 -30.19
N GLY A 124 -13.76 11.38 -29.55
CA GLY A 124 -12.35 11.64 -29.78
C GLY A 124 -11.75 12.65 -28.80
N GLY A 125 -10.43 12.62 -28.66
CA GLY A 125 -9.68 13.49 -27.75
C GLY A 125 -9.85 13.13 -26.28
N THR A 126 -9.92 14.14 -25.41
CA THR A 126 -10.14 14.03 -23.96
C THR A 126 -11.60 13.66 -23.65
N LEU A 127 -11.82 12.60 -22.85
CA LEU A 127 -13.10 12.34 -22.19
C LEU A 127 -13.21 13.25 -20.95
N ASP A 128 -14.01 14.32 -21.06
CA ASP A 128 -14.21 15.29 -19.98
C ASP A 128 -15.60 15.12 -19.35
N LEU A 129 -15.65 14.65 -18.10
CA LEU A 129 -16.91 14.36 -17.41
C LEU A 129 -17.69 15.62 -17.00
N GLU A 130 -16.99 16.71 -16.66
CA GLU A 130 -17.62 17.99 -16.33
C GLU A 130 -18.33 18.55 -17.56
N ALA A 131 -17.68 18.51 -18.72
CA ALA A 131 -18.26 18.95 -19.98
C ALA A 131 -19.46 18.09 -20.42
N LEU A 132 -19.45 16.80 -20.11
CA LEU A 132 -20.55 15.87 -20.39
C LEU A 132 -21.68 15.93 -19.35
N GLY A 133 -21.47 16.59 -18.20
CA GLY A 133 -22.44 16.62 -17.10
C GLY A 133 -22.73 15.24 -16.52
N ILE A 134 -21.74 14.34 -16.54
CA ILE A 134 -21.86 12.98 -15.98
C ILE A 134 -21.46 13.03 -14.51
N GLU A 135 -22.46 12.86 -13.65
CA GLU A 135 -22.30 12.91 -12.20
C GLU A 135 -22.95 11.68 -11.56
N GLY A 136 -22.44 11.22 -10.42
CA GLY A 136 -23.12 10.26 -9.57
C GLY A 136 -23.68 10.89 -8.29
N ARG A 137 -24.19 10.06 -7.39
CA ARG A 137 -24.65 10.47 -6.05
C ARG A 137 -24.47 9.34 -5.04
N PRO A 138 -24.51 9.64 -3.72
CA PRO A 138 -24.55 8.59 -2.70
C PRO A 138 -25.69 7.59 -2.98
N GLY A 139 -25.37 6.30 -3.04
CA GLY A 139 -26.33 5.22 -3.31
C GLY A 139 -26.77 5.07 -4.77
N GLY A 140 -26.26 5.87 -5.70
CA GLY A 140 -26.57 5.79 -7.14
C GLY A 140 -25.45 6.40 -7.97
N TRP A 141 -24.40 5.61 -8.21
CA TRP A 141 -23.22 6.02 -8.96
C TRP A 141 -23.51 6.06 -10.45
N ALA A 142 -22.87 7.00 -11.15
CA ALA A 142 -22.82 6.95 -12.61
C ALA A 142 -21.78 5.93 -13.04
N LYS A 143 -22.14 5.08 -14.01
CA LYS A 143 -21.24 4.07 -14.55
C LYS A 143 -20.93 4.38 -16.01
N ILE A 144 -19.65 4.41 -16.36
CA ILE A 144 -19.17 4.51 -17.74
C ILE A 144 -18.56 3.16 -18.11
N VAL A 145 -19.10 2.53 -19.15
CA VAL A 145 -18.73 1.19 -19.57
C VAL A 145 -18.09 1.23 -20.95
N GLY A 146 -16.85 0.78 -21.05
CA GLY A 146 -16.16 0.64 -22.32
C GLY A 146 -16.46 -0.67 -23.03
N ASP A 147 -15.90 -0.79 -24.23
CA ASP A 147 -15.91 -1.98 -25.06
C ASP A 147 -14.55 -2.12 -25.71
N LYS A 148 -14.29 -3.26 -26.37
CA LYS A 148 -12.99 -3.57 -26.97
C LYS A 148 -12.62 -2.70 -28.19
N ASP A 149 -13.60 -2.03 -28.80
CA ASP A 149 -13.45 -1.32 -30.07
C ASP A 149 -13.29 0.20 -29.86
N THR A 150 -13.65 0.70 -28.67
CA THR A 150 -13.65 2.12 -28.31
C THR A 150 -12.55 2.43 -27.29
N TRP A 151 -11.41 2.89 -27.80
CA TRP A 151 -10.31 3.37 -26.98
C TRP A 151 -10.36 4.89 -26.86
N ILE A 152 -10.08 5.41 -25.67
CA ILE A 152 -9.85 6.83 -25.46
C ILE A 152 -8.44 7.14 -25.94
N ARG A 153 -8.33 7.94 -27.00
CA ARG A 153 -7.07 8.38 -27.60
C ARG A 153 -7.03 9.89 -27.69
N THR A 154 -5.94 10.47 -27.19
CA THR A 154 -5.74 11.91 -27.22
C THR A 154 -4.96 12.35 -28.45
N GLU A 155 -5.25 13.54 -28.95
CA GLU A 155 -4.45 14.19 -29.97
C GLU A 155 -3.27 14.98 -29.36
N GLN A 156 -2.33 15.39 -30.21
CA GLN A 156 -1.16 16.17 -29.79
C GLN A 156 -1.60 17.47 -29.10
N GLY A 157 -1.13 17.69 -27.87
CA GLY A 157 -1.41 18.88 -27.07
C GLY A 157 -2.49 18.72 -26.00
N GLU A 158 -3.24 17.62 -26.00
CA GLU A 158 -4.15 17.27 -24.92
C GLU A 158 -3.38 16.67 -23.73
N LYS A 159 -3.56 17.27 -22.55
CA LYS A 159 -2.80 16.88 -21.36
C LYS A 159 -3.32 15.59 -20.72
N PHE A 160 -4.60 15.27 -20.88
CA PHE A 160 -5.27 14.19 -20.18
C PHE A 160 -6.12 13.38 -21.15
N ALA A 161 -6.20 12.06 -20.98
CA ALA A 161 -7.15 11.24 -21.73
C ALA A 161 -8.54 11.25 -21.08
N ILE A 162 -8.59 11.17 -19.75
CA ILE A 162 -9.81 11.28 -18.96
C ILE A 162 -9.64 12.41 -17.94
N ASN A 163 -10.50 13.43 -18.03
CA ASN A 163 -10.64 14.46 -17.02
C ASN A 163 -11.94 14.26 -16.23
N ILE A 164 -11.81 13.86 -14.97
CA ILE A 164 -12.95 13.66 -14.07
C ILE A 164 -13.38 14.98 -13.43
N GLY A 165 -12.46 15.94 -13.27
CA GLY A 165 -12.70 17.13 -12.46
C GLY A 165 -12.84 16.76 -10.98
N ASP A 166 -13.81 17.39 -10.30
CA ASP A 166 -14.22 17.07 -8.92
C ASP A 166 -15.43 16.11 -8.83
N ASN A 167 -15.89 15.59 -9.98
CA ASN A 167 -17.01 14.66 -10.05
C ASN A 167 -16.77 13.40 -9.21
N SER A 168 -17.79 13.02 -8.46
CA SER A 168 -17.74 11.96 -7.45
C SER A 168 -18.82 10.91 -7.67
N TYR A 169 -18.66 9.73 -7.08
CA TYR A 169 -19.55 8.57 -7.28
C TYR A 169 -19.57 8.08 -8.73
N ILE A 170 -18.38 7.89 -9.29
CA ILE A 170 -18.16 7.47 -10.68
C ILE A 170 -17.53 6.08 -10.71
N HIS A 171 -18.11 5.19 -11.52
CA HIS A 171 -17.58 3.86 -11.80
C HIS A 171 -17.18 3.76 -13.27
N PHE A 172 -15.91 3.56 -13.56
CA PHE A 172 -15.39 3.19 -14.86
C PHE A 172 -15.20 1.68 -14.92
N GLU A 173 -15.77 1.03 -15.93
CA GLU A 173 -15.63 -0.41 -16.17
C GLU A 173 -15.16 -0.66 -17.60
N ASN A 174 -14.13 -1.52 -17.76
CA ASN A 174 -13.65 -1.96 -19.07
C ASN A 174 -13.22 -0.80 -19.99
N ILE A 175 -12.53 0.20 -19.46
CA ILE A 175 -12.06 1.36 -20.23
C ILE A 175 -10.64 1.12 -20.72
N GLN A 176 -10.40 1.33 -22.02
CA GLN A 176 -9.06 1.33 -22.58
C GLN A 176 -8.62 2.75 -22.93
N VAL A 177 -7.39 3.09 -22.53
CA VAL A 177 -6.74 4.38 -22.78
C VAL A 177 -5.40 4.13 -23.49
N ASP A 178 -5.19 4.88 -24.57
CA ASP A 178 -3.90 5.00 -25.27
C ASP A 178 -3.67 6.49 -25.53
N GLY A 179 -3.10 7.16 -24.53
CA GLY A 179 -2.89 8.60 -24.59
C GLY A 179 -2.94 9.32 -23.24
N GLY A 180 -2.96 10.65 -23.35
CA GLY A 180 -2.85 11.60 -22.25
C GLY A 180 -1.46 12.19 -22.19
N GLY A 181 -1.26 13.38 -22.79
CA GLY A 181 0.06 14.00 -22.94
C GLY A 181 0.77 14.37 -21.63
N ARG A 182 0.12 14.21 -20.48
CA ARG A 182 0.74 14.26 -19.15
C ARG A 182 0.23 13.14 -18.23
N HIS A 183 -1.08 12.94 -18.18
CA HIS A 183 -1.67 11.84 -17.41
C HIS A 183 -2.73 11.13 -18.24
N ALA A 184 -2.91 9.83 -18.07
CA ALA A 184 -4.06 9.15 -18.69
C ALA A 184 -5.36 9.56 -17.98
N VAL A 185 -5.43 9.37 -16.66
CA VAL A 185 -6.60 9.71 -15.84
C VAL A 185 -6.23 10.78 -14.83
N THR A 186 -7.01 11.86 -14.77
CA THR A 186 -6.82 12.94 -13.78
C THR A 186 -8.10 13.27 -13.04
N SER A 187 -7.94 13.62 -11.76
CA SER A 187 -8.99 14.21 -10.92
C SER A 187 -8.40 15.13 -9.86
N LEU A 188 -9.18 16.12 -9.44
CA LEU A 188 -8.86 17.03 -8.34
C LEU A 188 -10.04 17.14 -7.39
N ASN A 189 -9.83 16.81 -6.10
CA ASN A 189 -10.85 16.91 -5.05
C ASN A 189 -12.10 16.02 -5.22
N ALA A 190 -12.11 15.08 -6.15
CA ALA A 190 -13.17 14.08 -6.22
C ALA A 190 -13.06 13.06 -5.08
N HIS A 191 -14.16 12.33 -4.87
CA HIS A 191 -14.19 11.17 -4.00
C HIS A 191 -15.13 10.09 -4.52
N HIS A 192 -15.05 8.88 -3.98
CA HIS A 192 -15.90 7.77 -4.42
C HIS A 192 -15.72 7.51 -5.91
N LEU A 193 -14.49 7.14 -6.29
CA LEU A 193 -14.13 6.75 -7.65
C LEU A 193 -13.84 5.25 -7.68
N TRP A 194 -14.33 4.57 -8.70
CA TRP A 194 -14.10 3.14 -8.90
C TRP A 194 -13.66 2.90 -10.34
N PHE A 195 -12.54 2.20 -10.52
CA PHE A 195 -12.03 1.78 -11.81
C PHE A 195 -11.87 0.26 -11.77
N SER A 196 -12.56 -0.45 -12.66
CA SER A 196 -12.49 -1.90 -12.77
C SER A 196 -12.20 -2.33 -14.21
N ASP A 197 -11.34 -3.32 -14.39
CA ASP A 197 -11.00 -3.90 -15.70
C ASP A 197 -10.47 -2.87 -16.73
N CYS A 198 -9.77 -1.83 -16.29
CA CYS A 198 -9.24 -0.80 -17.21
C CYS A 198 -7.84 -1.14 -17.72
N GLU A 199 -7.55 -0.77 -18.97
CA GLU A 199 -6.20 -0.84 -19.56
C GLU A 199 -5.71 0.57 -19.89
N ILE A 200 -4.58 0.97 -19.30
CA ILE A 200 -4.02 2.31 -19.44
C ILE A 200 -2.61 2.22 -20.01
N SER A 201 -2.40 2.86 -21.16
CA SER A 201 -1.11 2.96 -21.84
C SER A 201 -0.93 4.28 -22.57
N GLY A 202 0.28 4.54 -23.09
CA GLY A 202 0.54 5.63 -24.02
C GLY A 202 0.43 7.04 -23.43
N TRP A 203 0.49 7.19 -22.10
CA TRP A 203 0.44 8.49 -21.44
C TRP A 203 1.83 9.09 -21.24
N GLY A 204 1.88 10.40 -21.03
CA GLY A 204 3.07 11.16 -20.67
C GLY A 204 3.65 11.96 -21.83
N ARG A 205 4.57 12.85 -21.49
CA ARG A 205 5.23 13.76 -22.43
C ARG A 205 6.30 13.04 -23.23
N GLU A 206 6.43 13.41 -24.50
CA GLU A 206 7.56 13.01 -25.34
C GLU A 206 8.83 13.77 -24.94
N ALA A 207 9.95 13.07 -24.88
CA ALA A 207 11.26 13.69 -24.68
C ALA A 207 11.73 14.37 -25.97
N GLY A 208 11.92 15.70 -25.93
CA GLY A 208 12.52 16.44 -27.04
C GLY A 208 14.04 16.48 -27.01
N ILE A 209 14.64 16.34 -25.82
CA ILE A 209 16.09 16.29 -25.62
C ILE A 209 16.44 15.53 -24.34
N GLU A 210 17.59 14.86 -24.34
CA GLU A 210 18.18 14.25 -23.16
C GLU A 210 19.42 15.06 -22.71
N LYS A 211 19.52 15.35 -21.42
CA LYS A 211 20.67 16.04 -20.82
C LYS A 211 21.13 15.24 -19.60
N ASP A 212 22.38 14.78 -19.62
CA ASP A 212 22.99 14.00 -18.54
C ASP A 212 22.15 12.78 -18.11
N GLY A 213 21.52 12.09 -19.06
CA GLY A 213 20.65 10.92 -18.81
C GLY A 213 19.23 11.25 -18.38
N LEU A 214 18.86 12.53 -18.21
CA LEU A 214 17.49 12.94 -17.91
C LEU A 214 16.76 13.44 -19.15
N ALA A 215 15.52 13.02 -19.31
CA ALA A 215 14.64 13.45 -20.40
C ALA A 215 14.01 14.82 -20.12
N TYR A 216 14.01 15.71 -21.11
CA TYR A 216 13.37 17.03 -21.08
C TYR A 216 12.43 17.17 -22.27
N GLU A 217 11.31 17.85 -22.07
CA GLU A 217 10.31 18.08 -23.13
C GLU A 217 10.89 18.89 -24.31
N ASN A 218 11.82 19.82 -24.04
CA ASN A 218 12.52 20.61 -25.06
C ASN A 218 13.76 21.31 -24.48
N GLU A 219 14.52 22.03 -25.32
CA GLU A 219 15.73 22.75 -24.89
C GLU A 219 15.48 23.79 -23.79
N GLN A 220 14.29 24.41 -23.77
CA GLN A 220 13.92 25.48 -22.85
C GLN A 220 13.38 24.96 -21.50
N ALA A 221 13.08 23.67 -21.38
CA ALA A 221 12.62 23.08 -20.14
C ALA A 221 13.71 23.18 -19.05
N THR A 222 13.31 23.67 -17.88
CA THR A 222 14.20 23.86 -16.72
C THR A 222 14.24 22.66 -15.79
N GLU A 223 13.26 21.76 -15.91
CA GLU A 223 13.13 20.55 -15.11
C GLU A 223 12.94 19.35 -16.04
N PRO A 224 13.43 18.16 -15.66
CA PRO A 224 13.21 16.94 -16.41
C PRO A 224 11.72 16.55 -16.42
N ILE A 225 11.35 15.68 -17.35
CA ILE A 225 10.03 15.04 -17.36
C ILE A 225 9.92 14.17 -16.11
N ASN A 226 8.92 14.48 -15.28
CA ASN A 226 8.59 13.73 -14.07
C ASN A 226 7.12 13.91 -13.70
N TYR A 227 6.60 12.97 -12.92
CA TYR A 227 5.21 12.92 -12.44
C TYR A 227 4.17 12.74 -13.55
N ASP A 228 4.55 12.14 -14.67
CA ASP A 228 3.58 11.79 -15.72
C ASP A 228 2.95 10.45 -15.34
N ALA A 229 1.63 10.37 -15.24
CA ALA A 229 1.00 9.30 -14.46
C ALA A 229 -0.16 8.62 -15.19
N GLY A 230 -0.25 7.29 -15.07
CA GLY A 230 -1.42 6.54 -15.54
C GLY A 230 -2.67 7.03 -14.79
N PHE A 231 -2.60 7.04 -13.47
CA PHE A 231 -3.57 7.69 -12.59
C PHE A 231 -2.92 8.82 -11.80
N HIS A 232 -3.43 10.04 -11.95
CA HIS A 232 -3.12 11.17 -11.08
C HIS A 232 -4.38 11.68 -10.38
N LEU A 233 -4.61 11.18 -9.17
CA LEU A 233 -5.79 11.50 -8.37
C LEU A 233 -5.37 12.37 -7.20
N ARG A 234 -5.50 13.69 -7.39
CA ARG A 234 -4.91 14.70 -6.49
C ARG A 234 -5.92 15.20 -5.48
N SER A 235 -5.56 15.13 -4.20
CA SER A 235 -6.44 15.53 -3.10
C SER A 235 -7.79 14.84 -3.18
N THR A 236 -7.80 13.59 -3.62
CA THR A 236 -9.00 12.76 -3.73
C THR A 236 -9.08 11.75 -2.58
N GLY A 237 -10.15 10.98 -2.53
CA GLY A 237 -10.38 10.04 -1.43
C GLY A 237 -11.48 9.02 -1.71
N VAL A 238 -11.51 7.90 -0.99
CA VAL A 238 -12.46 6.80 -1.26
C VAL A 238 -12.34 6.34 -2.71
N VAL A 239 -11.19 5.76 -3.06
CA VAL A 239 -10.85 5.37 -4.43
C VAL A 239 -10.64 3.86 -4.48
N VAL A 240 -11.17 3.20 -5.51
CA VAL A 240 -10.91 1.81 -5.82
C VAL A 240 -10.33 1.72 -7.22
N VAL A 241 -9.17 1.10 -7.36
CA VAL A 241 -8.64 0.66 -8.66
C VAL A 241 -8.42 -0.83 -8.56
N GLU A 242 -9.18 -1.58 -9.34
CA GLU A 242 -9.12 -3.03 -9.33
C GLU A 242 -9.05 -3.65 -10.72
N ASP A 243 -8.37 -4.78 -10.81
CA ASP A 243 -8.29 -5.57 -12.04
C ASP A 243 -7.78 -4.75 -13.25
N CYS A 244 -7.03 -3.67 -13.00
CA CYS A 244 -6.53 -2.77 -14.03
C CYS A 244 -5.09 -3.11 -14.44
N GLN A 245 -4.76 -2.80 -15.68
CA GLN A 245 -3.40 -2.84 -16.22
C GLN A 245 -2.92 -1.42 -16.53
N VAL A 246 -1.72 -1.08 -16.08
CA VAL A 246 -1.09 0.22 -16.34
C VAL A 246 0.35 0.00 -16.76
N HIS A 247 0.65 0.27 -18.03
CA HIS A 247 1.92 -0.07 -18.63
C HIS A 247 2.25 0.81 -19.84
N SER A 248 3.50 0.75 -20.29
CA SER A 248 3.92 1.43 -21.52
C SER A 248 3.61 2.94 -21.53
N PRO A 249 4.11 3.73 -20.55
CA PRO A 249 4.13 5.18 -20.69
C PRO A 249 4.94 5.59 -21.92
N VAL A 250 4.82 6.86 -22.31
CA VAL A 250 5.65 7.48 -23.36
C VAL A 250 7.07 7.74 -22.85
N PRO A 251 7.29 8.41 -21.70
CA PRO A 251 8.64 8.58 -21.18
C PRO A 251 9.07 7.43 -20.27
N ALA A 252 10.28 6.91 -20.49
CA ALA A 252 10.98 6.08 -19.52
C ALA A 252 11.62 6.98 -18.44
N ALA A 253 11.81 6.44 -17.24
CA ALA A 253 12.56 7.11 -16.19
C ALA A 253 14.07 6.83 -16.27
N ASN A 254 14.89 7.79 -15.87
CA ASN A 254 16.34 7.57 -15.71
C ASN A 254 16.67 6.71 -14.49
N HIS A 255 17.84 6.07 -14.48
CA HIS A 255 18.36 5.40 -13.29
C HIS A 255 19.11 6.32 -12.33
N TRP A 256 19.33 5.82 -11.11
CA TRP A 256 20.16 6.42 -10.05
C TRP A 256 21.62 6.75 -10.44
N GLY A 257 22.09 6.32 -11.61
CA GLY A 257 23.43 6.68 -12.13
C GLY A 257 23.51 8.09 -12.69
N ASP A 258 22.37 8.64 -13.10
CA ASP A 258 22.24 9.94 -13.75
C ASP A 258 21.61 10.99 -12.81
N GLY A 259 21.20 10.56 -11.61
CA GLY A 259 20.52 11.40 -10.62
C GLY A 259 19.38 10.63 -9.98
N HIS A 260 18.61 11.28 -9.10
CA HIS A 260 17.35 10.71 -8.63
C HIS A 260 16.49 10.36 -9.87
N PRO A 261 15.90 9.17 -9.96
CA PRO A 261 14.99 8.83 -11.04
C PRO A 261 13.88 9.89 -11.19
N GLN A 262 13.59 10.22 -12.44
CA GLN A 262 12.56 11.16 -12.90
C GLN A 262 11.90 10.54 -14.12
N GLY A 263 10.58 10.51 -14.18
CA GLY A 263 9.87 9.98 -15.33
C GLY A 263 8.40 9.68 -15.07
N ALA A 264 7.87 8.69 -15.76
CA ALA A 264 6.50 8.25 -15.57
C ALA A 264 6.32 7.35 -14.33
N THR A 265 5.11 7.36 -13.79
CA THR A 265 4.62 6.44 -12.75
C THR A 265 3.29 5.83 -13.19
N ALA A 266 2.94 4.65 -12.69
CA ALA A 266 1.61 4.08 -12.96
C ALA A 266 0.54 4.78 -12.13
N PHE A 267 0.83 5.09 -10.86
CA PHE A 267 -0.13 5.69 -9.93
C PHE A 267 0.53 6.75 -9.05
N LEU A 268 0.11 8.01 -9.20
CA LEU A 268 0.58 9.14 -8.40
C LEU A 268 -0.45 9.51 -7.34
N VAL A 269 -0.16 9.20 -6.07
CA VAL A 269 -1.12 9.34 -4.96
C VAL A 269 -0.94 10.62 -4.16
N LEU A 270 -2.06 11.30 -3.90
CA LEU A 270 -2.18 12.31 -2.84
C LEU A 270 -3.59 12.25 -2.24
N ALA A 271 -3.75 11.43 -1.21
CA ALA A 271 -5.05 11.08 -0.62
C ALA A 271 -5.60 12.13 0.38
N ASN A 272 -5.13 13.37 0.30
CA ASN A 272 -5.42 14.44 1.26
C ASN A 272 -6.69 15.23 0.91
N HIS A 273 -7.79 14.53 0.71
CA HIS A 273 -9.08 15.16 0.39
C HIS A 273 -9.42 16.32 1.36
N PRO A 274 -9.94 17.47 0.87
CA PRO A 274 -10.25 18.62 1.72
C PRO A 274 -11.27 18.34 2.82
N ASN A 275 -12.25 17.46 2.55
CA ASN A 275 -13.14 16.89 3.56
C ASN A 275 -12.44 15.71 4.27
N PRO A 276 -12.22 15.78 5.60
CA PRO A 276 -11.63 14.69 6.37
C PRO A 276 -12.37 13.36 6.26
N ASP A 277 -13.69 13.34 6.08
CA ASP A 277 -14.45 12.08 5.99
C ASP A 277 -14.06 11.24 4.78
N TYR A 278 -13.46 11.84 3.75
CA TYR A 278 -13.07 11.16 2.52
C TYR A 278 -11.56 10.96 2.39
N GLN A 279 -10.77 11.57 3.27
CA GLN A 279 -9.31 11.41 3.29
C GLN A 279 -8.88 9.93 3.36
N GLY A 280 -7.85 9.57 2.59
CA GLY A 280 -7.38 8.19 2.52
C GLY A 280 -8.36 7.27 1.79
N GLN A 281 -8.54 6.05 2.32
CA GLN A 281 -9.53 5.10 1.83
C GLN A 281 -9.31 4.66 0.38
N TYR A 282 -8.05 4.59 -0.05
CA TYR A 282 -7.68 4.02 -1.33
C TYR A 282 -7.60 2.50 -1.19
N VAL A 283 -8.15 1.80 -2.17
CA VAL A 283 -7.97 0.36 -2.35
C VAL A 283 -7.42 0.11 -3.74
N LEU A 284 -6.18 -0.34 -3.81
CA LEU A 284 -5.56 -0.81 -5.06
C LEU A 284 -5.46 -2.33 -4.97
N ARG A 285 -6.26 -3.07 -5.76
CA ARG A 285 -6.27 -4.53 -5.70
C ARG A 285 -6.28 -5.26 -7.03
N HIS A 286 -5.67 -6.44 -7.10
CA HIS A 286 -5.67 -7.28 -8.32
C HIS A 286 -5.12 -6.58 -9.58
N ASN A 287 -4.35 -5.50 -9.42
CA ASN A 287 -3.83 -4.75 -10.55
C ASN A 287 -2.51 -5.32 -11.06
N ARG A 288 -2.19 -5.03 -12.31
CA ARG A 288 -0.87 -5.27 -12.91
C ARG A 288 -0.28 -3.95 -13.39
N PHE A 289 0.63 -3.38 -12.63
CA PHE A 289 1.34 -2.16 -13.02
C PHE A 289 2.79 -2.51 -13.34
N PHE A 290 3.19 -2.39 -14.60
CA PHE A 290 4.49 -2.90 -15.05
C PHE A 290 5.08 -2.11 -16.21
N GLY A 291 6.40 -1.92 -16.15
CA GLY A 291 7.21 -1.47 -17.27
C GLY A 291 7.89 -2.64 -18.00
N THR A 292 8.98 -2.36 -18.69
CA THR A 292 9.88 -3.36 -19.27
C THR A 292 11.33 -3.09 -18.83
N ASN A 293 12.27 -3.94 -19.22
CA ASN A 293 13.69 -3.70 -18.92
C ASN A 293 14.20 -2.39 -19.50
N GLU A 294 13.74 -2.04 -20.70
CA GLU A 294 14.14 -0.87 -21.47
C GLU A 294 13.25 0.35 -21.22
N HIS A 295 12.10 0.17 -20.55
CA HIS A 295 11.11 1.21 -20.33
C HIS A 295 10.51 1.11 -18.93
N ARG A 296 11.24 1.63 -17.95
CA ARG A 296 10.91 1.54 -16.52
C ARG A 296 10.20 2.80 -16.03
N PHE A 297 9.42 2.63 -14.98
CA PHE A 297 8.89 3.76 -14.21
C PHE A 297 9.98 4.42 -13.37
N ASN A 298 9.71 5.64 -12.90
CA ASN A 298 10.41 6.19 -11.74
C ASN A 298 10.08 5.29 -10.54
N ASP A 299 8.87 5.48 -10.00
CA ASP A 299 8.21 4.59 -9.06
C ASP A 299 6.98 3.98 -9.73
N VAL A 300 6.63 2.72 -9.43
CA VAL A 300 5.37 2.16 -9.95
C VAL A 300 4.18 2.86 -9.27
N ILE A 301 4.20 2.95 -7.94
CA ILE A 301 3.26 3.76 -7.15
C ILE A 301 4.05 4.85 -6.44
N GLU A 302 3.88 6.10 -6.88
CA GLU A 302 4.62 7.27 -6.39
C GLU A 302 3.76 8.09 -5.43
N SER A 303 4.35 8.55 -4.32
CA SER A 303 3.69 9.42 -3.35
C SER A 303 3.98 10.89 -3.61
N ARG A 304 3.03 11.74 -3.21
CA ARG A 304 3.25 13.20 -3.14
C ARG A 304 3.33 13.64 -1.69
N SER A 305 4.19 14.65 -1.46
CA SER A 305 4.35 15.28 -0.15
C SER A 305 4.89 14.34 0.93
N ASN A 306 5.86 13.48 0.57
CA ASN A 306 6.47 12.41 1.37
C ASN A 306 6.87 12.86 2.79
N GLY A 307 7.35 14.11 2.94
CA GLY A 307 7.75 14.68 4.24
C GLY A 307 6.63 15.32 5.07
N GLN A 308 5.36 15.09 4.73
CA GLN A 308 4.21 15.72 5.40
C GLN A 308 3.27 14.66 6.00
N PRO A 309 2.64 14.93 7.16
CA PRO A 309 1.62 14.03 7.73
C PRO A 309 0.41 13.80 6.82
N TRP A 310 0.22 14.68 5.83
CA TRP A 310 -0.83 14.57 4.83
C TRP A 310 -0.37 14.00 3.47
N GLY A 311 0.86 13.47 3.39
CA GLY A 311 1.43 12.91 2.17
C GLY A 311 0.95 11.49 1.85
N GLY A 312 1.11 11.12 0.59
CA GLY A 312 0.91 9.75 0.09
C GLY A 312 -0.53 9.25 0.24
N PHE A 313 -0.65 7.99 0.64
CA PHE A 313 -1.93 7.34 0.95
C PHE A 313 -2.62 7.88 2.20
N LEU A 314 -1.93 8.71 2.99
CA LEU A 314 -2.43 9.37 4.20
C LEU A 314 -2.89 8.39 5.29
N ARG A 315 -4.04 7.75 5.11
CA ARG A 315 -4.67 6.88 6.10
C ARG A 315 -5.65 5.86 5.55
N ASP A 316 -6.00 4.88 6.38
CA ASP A 316 -7.13 3.96 6.20
C ASP A 316 -7.21 3.37 4.77
N SER A 317 -6.06 3.00 4.18
CA SER A 317 -5.94 2.57 2.78
C SER A 317 -5.36 1.15 2.70
N ALA A 318 -5.64 0.43 1.63
CA ALA A 318 -5.16 -0.93 1.40
C ALA A 318 -4.62 -1.12 -0.03
N ILE A 319 -3.41 -1.65 -0.13
CA ILE A 319 -2.75 -1.97 -1.40
C ILE A 319 -2.46 -3.46 -1.37
N HIS A 320 -3.23 -4.27 -2.11
CA HIS A 320 -3.14 -5.72 -1.96
C HIS A 320 -3.38 -6.55 -3.20
N ASP A 321 -2.83 -7.76 -3.26
CA ASP A 321 -3.02 -8.69 -4.39
C ASP A 321 -2.62 -8.10 -5.76
N ASN A 322 -1.69 -7.13 -5.79
CA ASN A 322 -1.20 -6.54 -7.03
C ASN A 322 0.09 -7.22 -7.50
N TYR A 323 0.34 -7.15 -8.81
CA TYR A 323 1.65 -7.39 -9.41
C TYR A 323 2.27 -6.05 -9.83
N LEU A 324 3.41 -5.70 -9.25
CA LEU A 324 4.10 -4.43 -9.47
C LEU A 324 5.54 -4.69 -9.91
N ALA A 325 5.95 -4.13 -11.05
CA ALA A 325 7.28 -4.40 -11.60
C ALA A 325 7.89 -3.25 -12.40
N TYR A 326 9.23 -3.26 -12.48
CA TYR A 326 10.05 -2.38 -13.34
C TYR A 326 10.04 -0.90 -12.92
N ALA A 327 10.61 -0.61 -11.75
CA ALA A 327 10.92 0.74 -11.27
C ALA A 327 12.44 0.99 -11.28
N ASN A 328 12.84 2.23 -11.58
CA ASN A 328 14.21 2.68 -11.36
C ASN A 328 14.44 3.22 -9.94
N ASP A 329 13.36 3.52 -9.19
CA ASP A 329 13.37 3.78 -7.76
C ASP A 329 12.52 2.74 -7.00
N ASP A 330 11.40 3.13 -6.37
CA ASP A 330 10.59 2.26 -5.51
C ASP A 330 9.41 1.63 -6.28
N LEU A 331 9.07 0.36 -6.00
CA LEU A 331 7.83 -0.22 -6.54
C LEU A 331 6.60 0.37 -5.83
N ILE A 332 6.71 0.71 -4.55
CA ILE A 332 5.67 1.43 -3.80
C ILE A 332 6.31 2.46 -2.88
N GLU A 333 5.89 3.72 -2.98
CA GLU A 333 6.06 4.71 -1.93
C GLU A 333 4.81 4.81 -1.05
N LEU A 334 4.97 4.58 0.26
CA LEU A 334 3.96 4.91 1.28
C LEU A 334 4.18 6.27 1.92
N ASP A 335 5.34 6.89 1.66
CA ASP A 335 5.90 8.02 2.38
C ASP A 335 4.89 9.14 2.70
N GLY A 336 4.92 9.62 3.94
CA GLY A 336 3.97 10.61 4.45
C GLY A 336 3.13 10.06 5.59
N GLY A 337 1.81 10.28 5.55
CA GLY A 337 0.92 10.06 6.69
C GLY A 337 0.94 8.62 7.24
N GLN A 338 0.73 7.63 6.38
CA GLN A 338 0.82 6.20 6.70
C GLN A 338 -0.02 5.70 7.89
N HIS A 339 -1.12 6.37 8.25
CA HIS A 339 -1.96 6.02 9.40
C HIS A 339 -2.94 4.88 9.08
N ASN A 340 -2.71 3.67 9.59
CA ASN A 340 -3.48 2.48 9.23
C ASN A 340 -3.49 2.18 7.72
N VAL A 341 -2.34 2.36 7.05
CA VAL A 341 -2.14 1.95 5.66
C VAL A 341 -1.68 0.50 5.62
N LEU A 342 -2.34 -0.33 4.82
CA LEU A 342 -2.12 -1.77 4.70
C LEU A 342 -1.51 -2.09 3.33
N VAL A 343 -0.42 -2.86 3.30
CA VAL A 343 0.22 -3.36 2.08
C VAL A 343 0.42 -4.86 2.21
N TYR A 344 -0.35 -5.65 1.47
CA TYR A 344 -0.31 -7.11 1.66
C TYR A 344 -0.61 -7.96 0.45
N ASP A 345 -0.14 -9.20 0.46
CA ASP A 345 -0.40 -10.18 -0.61
C ASP A 345 0.01 -9.68 -2.01
N ASN A 346 0.91 -8.68 -2.12
CA ASN A 346 1.43 -8.20 -3.41
C ASN A 346 2.65 -9.00 -3.87
N VAL A 347 2.84 -9.11 -5.18
CA VAL A 347 4.07 -9.58 -5.83
C VAL A 347 4.84 -8.38 -6.38
N LEU A 348 6.08 -8.22 -5.92
CA LEU A 348 6.95 -7.10 -6.24
C LEU A 348 8.29 -7.57 -6.80
N GLU A 349 8.64 -7.16 -8.01
CA GLU A 349 9.94 -7.47 -8.60
C GLU A 349 10.52 -6.35 -9.47
N GLN A 350 11.80 -6.45 -9.83
CA GLN A 350 12.42 -5.53 -10.82
C GLN A 350 12.40 -4.04 -10.41
N GLY A 351 12.38 -3.71 -9.12
CA GLY A 351 12.58 -2.35 -8.59
C GLY A 351 13.97 -2.14 -7.99
N TYR A 352 14.45 -0.91 -7.90
CA TYR A 352 15.63 -0.57 -7.09
C TYR A 352 15.35 -0.82 -5.60
N THR A 353 14.13 -0.49 -5.16
CA THR A 353 13.56 -0.85 -3.86
C THR A 353 12.23 -1.56 -4.06
N GLY A 354 11.85 -2.45 -3.13
CA GLY A 354 10.48 -2.97 -3.06
C GLY A 354 9.50 -1.90 -2.56
N ILE A 355 9.45 -1.71 -1.24
CA ILE A 355 8.50 -0.80 -0.58
C ILE A 355 9.27 0.26 0.21
N SER A 356 8.95 1.54 0.00
CA SER A 356 9.41 2.66 0.82
C SER A 356 8.36 3.08 1.83
N ALA A 357 8.80 3.29 3.07
CA ALA A 357 8.04 3.93 4.13
C ALA A 357 8.90 5.02 4.82
N VAL A 358 9.46 5.93 4.03
CA VAL A 358 10.48 6.91 4.43
C VAL A 358 10.05 8.35 4.15
N PRO A 359 9.52 9.11 5.13
CA PRO A 359 9.20 8.72 6.50
C PRO A 359 7.77 8.19 6.67
N ASN A 360 7.56 7.45 7.77
CA ASN A 360 6.24 7.19 8.34
C ASN A 360 5.92 8.25 9.40
N MET A 361 4.97 9.13 9.10
CA MET A 361 4.73 10.36 9.85
C MET A 361 3.75 10.23 11.02
N LEU A 362 2.85 9.23 10.99
CA LEU A 362 1.79 9.03 11.99
C LEU A 362 1.71 7.57 12.45
N GLY A 363 1.57 6.63 11.52
CA GLY A 363 1.47 5.19 11.81
C GLY A 363 0.28 4.81 12.73
N PRO A 364 0.08 3.52 13.01
CA PRO A 364 0.85 2.41 12.50
C PRO A 364 0.60 2.15 11.01
N SER A 365 1.65 1.76 10.28
CA SER A 365 1.59 1.25 8.90
C SER A 365 1.85 -0.26 8.91
N TYR A 366 1.32 -1.01 7.94
CA TYR A 366 1.40 -2.47 7.91
C TYR A 366 1.86 -2.98 6.56
N ILE A 367 2.95 -3.74 6.53
CA ILE A 367 3.49 -4.41 5.35
C ILE A 367 3.54 -5.91 5.65
N PHE A 368 2.66 -6.72 5.08
CA PHE A 368 2.57 -8.13 5.45
C PHE A 368 2.23 -9.08 4.31
N ASN A 369 2.69 -10.33 4.38
CA ASN A 369 2.38 -11.35 3.37
C ASN A 369 2.72 -10.96 1.91
N ASN A 370 3.64 -10.03 1.68
CA ASN A 370 4.10 -9.72 0.32
C ASN A 370 5.19 -10.71 -0.11
N PHE A 371 5.31 -10.90 -1.43
CA PHE A 371 6.44 -11.59 -2.05
C PHE A 371 7.30 -10.57 -2.79
N ILE A 372 8.49 -10.29 -2.25
CA ILE A 372 9.44 -9.36 -2.85
C ILE A 372 10.63 -10.15 -3.35
N HIS A 373 10.84 -10.17 -4.66
CA HIS A 373 11.91 -10.95 -5.25
C HIS A 373 12.58 -10.24 -6.42
N ASN A 374 13.75 -10.73 -6.83
CA ASN A 374 14.36 -10.33 -8.09
C ASN A 374 14.50 -8.79 -8.28
N LEU A 375 14.87 -8.09 -7.20
CA LEU A 375 15.09 -6.65 -7.23
C LEU A 375 16.31 -6.27 -8.07
N GLY A 376 16.21 -5.12 -8.73
CA GLY A 376 17.21 -4.54 -9.61
C GLY A 376 16.61 -3.41 -10.45
N ASP A 377 17.26 -2.25 -10.48
CA ASP A 377 17.05 -1.19 -11.46
C ASP A 377 17.53 -1.62 -12.85
N GLU A 378 17.49 -0.72 -13.85
CA GLU A 378 17.99 -1.03 -15.19
C GLU A 378 19.48 -1.43 -15.23
N ARG A 379 20.27 -1.09 -14.20
CA ARG A 379 21.67 -1.48 -14.04
C ARG A 379 21.84 -2.74 -13.18
N GLN A 380 20.74 -3.38 -12.79
CA GLN A 380 20.70 -4.52 -11.88
C GLN A 380 21.23 -4.21 -10.47
N LYS A 381 21.11 -2.95 -10.03
CA LYS A 381 21.41 -2.51 -8.65
C LYS A 381 20.11 -2.39 -7.85
N ALA A 382 20.17 -2.64 -6.54
CA ALA A 382 19.03 -2.51 -5.65
C ALA A 382 19.49 -2.13 -4.25
N TRP A 383 18.65 -1.44 -3.47
CA TRP A 383 18.94 -1.02 -2.09
C TRP A 383 18.33 -1.92 -1.00
N ALA A 384 17.01 -2.14 -1.05
CA ALA A 384 16.30 -2.89 -0.02
C ALA A 384 14.96 -3.42 -0.53
N ALA A 385 14.49 -4.53 0.04
CA ALA A 385 13.12 -4.97 -0.14
C ALA A 385 12.14 -4.03 0.58
N ILE A 386 12.46 -3.61 1.81
CA ILE A 386 11.70 -2.63 2.56
C ILE A 386 12.65 -1.56 3.11
N LYS A 387 12.40 -0.30 2.71
CA LYS A 387 13.22 0.88 3.04
C LYS A 387 12.52 1.69 4.14
N LEU A 388 13.23 1.95 5.25
CA LEU A 388 12.71 2.67 6.43
C LEU A 388 13.65 3.81 6.85
N GLY A 389 13.12 4.90 7.41
CA GLY A 389 13.95 6.00 7.91
C GLY A 389 13.21 7.27 8.30
N GLY A 390 13.94 8.25 8.83
CA GLY A 390 13.43 9.59 9.15
C GLY A 390 12.76 9.78 10.50
N LEU A 391 12.83 8.81 11.42
CA LEU A 391 12.12 8.83 12.71
C LEU A 391 12.39 10.07 13.58
N GLN A 392 13.61 10.61 13.58
CA GLN A 392 13.98 11.78 14.39
C GLN A 392 13.84 13.10 13.60
N SER A 393 13.94 13.05 12.27
CA SER A 393 13.86 14.24 11.42
C SER A 393 12.43 14.58 11.01
N ALA A 394 11.49 13.66 11.23
CA ALA A 394 10.07 13.82 10.98
C ALA A 394 9.26 13.16 12.12
N PRO A 395 8.05 13.66 12.44
CA PRO A 395 7.05 12.97 13.27
C PRO A 395 7.00 11.45 13.03
N ALA A 396 6.79 10.65 14.07
CA ALA A 396 7.20 9.24 14.12
C ALA A 396 6.04 8.25 14.24
N GLY A 397 5.79 7.48 13.17
CA GLY A 397 4.88 6.33 13.18
C GLY A 397 5.59 4.97 13.22
N LEU A 398 4.95 3.97 13.83
CA LEU A 398 5.39 2.57 13.82
C LEU A 398 5.12 1.93 12.45
N THR A 399 6.07 1.19 11.91
CA THR A 399 5.85 0.29 10.77
C THR A 399 5.85 -1.17 11.22
N HIS A 400 4.74 -1.87 11.02
CA HIS A 400 4.62 -3.31 11.23
C HIS A 400 5.02 -4.06 9.95
N ILE A 401 5.88 -5.07 10.08
CA ILE A 401 6.38 -5.87 8.95
C ILE A 401 6.22 -7.35 9.27
N PHE A 402 5.22 -8.02 8.69
CA PHE A 402 4.81 -9.36 9.12
C PHE A 402 4.76 -10.40 8.00
N GLY A 403 5.39 -11.55 8.19
CA GLY A 403 5.17 -12.69 7.31
C GLY A 403 5.44 -12.45 5.82
N ASN A 404 6.32 -11.51 5.47
CA ASN A 404 6.74 -11.29 4.09
C ASN A 404 7.77 -12.34 3.67
N LEU A 405 7.71 -12.77 2.41
CA LEU A 405 8.71 -13.61 1.77
C LEU A 405 9.60 -12.74 0.89
N ILE A 406 10.88 -12.62 1.25
CA ILE A 406 11.84 -11.75 0.58
C ILE A 406 13.01 -12.58 0.09
N ILE A 407 13.14 -12.71 -1.24
CA ILE A 407 14.22 -13.42 -1.91
C ILE A 407 14.98 -12.43 -2.80
N SER A 408 16.04 -11.82 -2.27
CA SER A 408 16.64 -10.64 -2.90
C SER A 408 18.15 -10.60 -2.80
N ARG A 409 18.79 -10.10 -3.86
CA ARG A 409 20.25 -9.83 -3.94
C ARG A 409 20.72 -8.57 -3.21
N SER A 410 19.81 -7.92 -2.48
CA SER A 410 20.04 -6.71 -1.72
C SER A 410 19.59 -6.89 -0.27
N ASN A 411 19.49 -5.81 0.51
CA ASN A 411 19.02 -5.91 1.88
C ASN A 411 17.53 -6.31 1.96
N GLY A 412 17.14 -6.97 3.05
CA GLY A 412 15.73 -7.22 3.38
C GLY A 412 15.06 -5.93 3.87
N ILE A 413 15.12 -5.69 5.18
CA ILE A 413 14.64 -4.46 5.84
C ILE A 413 15.86 -3.57 6.10
N ALA A 414 15.89 -2.35 5.56
CA ALA A 414 17.08 -1.50 5.68
C ALA A 414 16.80 -0.01 5.87
N ALA A 415 17.73 0.63 6.59
CA ALA A 415 17.76 2.06 6.82
C ALA A 415 18.00 2.86 5.53
N ALA A 416 17.21 3.88 5.25
CA ALA A 416 17.54 4.96 4.32
C ALA A 416 17.45 6.32 5.01
N ALA A 417 18.24 7.29 4.56
CA ALA A 417 18.30 8.58 5.22
C ALA A 417 17.23 9.53 4.68
N PHE A 418 16.35 10.01 5.55
CA PHE A 418 15.47 11.15 5.29
C PHE A 418 15.96 12.38 6.05
N LYS A 419 16.32 13.44 5.31
CA LYS A 419 16.94 14.66 5.89
C LYS A 419 18.15 14.34 6.78
N GLY A 420 18.95 13.34 6.39
CA GLY A 420 20.13 12.89 7.13
C GLY A 420 19.85 11.94 8.30
N ASP A 421 18.59 11.60 8.58
CA ASP A 421 18.24 10.63 9.61
C ASP A 421 17.78 9.29 9.03
N SER A 422 18.44 8.23 9.46
CA SER A 422 18.20 6.85 9.04
C SER A 422 17.60 5.98 10.16
N SER A 423 17.21 6.59 11.29
CA SER A 423 16.54 5.85 12.36
C SER A 423 15.09 5.55 12.00
N TYR A 424 14.56 4.43 12.50
CA TYR A 424 13.18 3.99 12.28
C TYR A 424 12.64 3.22 13.49
N TRP A 425 11.30 3.14 13.56
CA TRP A 425 10.57 2.40 14.59
C TRP A 425 9.75 1.30 13.90
N VAL A 426 10.08 0.05 14.23
CA VAL A 426 9.54 -1.11 13.51
C VAL A 426 9.12 -2.22 14.47
N HIS A 427 8.12 -3.00 14.09
CA HIS A 427 7.85 -4.32 14.64
C HIS A 427 7.86 -5.32 13.49
N ALA A 428 8.97 -6.04 13.35
CA ALA A 428 9.17 -7.03 12.29
C ALA A 428 9.08 -8.45 12.87
N GLN A 429 8.13 -9.25 12.40
CA GLN A 429 7.88 -10.58 12.93
C GLN A 429 7.55 -11.62 11.86
N ASN A 430 8.10 -12.83 12.02
CA ASN A 430 7.85 -13.99 11.16
C ASN A 430 8.18 -13.76 9.67
N ASN A 431 9.05 -12.81 9.30
CA ASN A 431 9.46 -12.64 7.91
C ASN A 431 10.50 -13.68 7.51
N VAL A 432 10.54 -14.03 6.23
CA VAL A 432 11.60 -14.85 5.62
C VAL A 432 12.43 -14.01 4.69
N LEU A 433 13.73 -13.92 4.98
CA LEU A 433 14.69 -13.02 4.36
C LEU A 433 15.88 -13.84 3.85
N VAL A 434 15.88 -14.15 2.55
CA VAL A 434 16.95 -14.93 1.90
C VAL A 434 17.70 -14.06 0.89
N HIS A 435 19.02 -14.10 0.97
CA HIS A 435 19.92 -13.26 0.19
C HIS A 435 21.02 -14.07 -0.49
N ASP A 436 21.54 -13.60 -1.63
CA ASP A 436 22.59 -14.29 -2.41
C ASP A 436 23.85 -13.43 -2.66
N ARG A 437 23.96 -12.29 -1.96
CA ARG A 437 25.08 -11.34 -2.06
C ARG A 437 25.43 -10.84 -0.67
N TYR A 438 26.71 -10.51 -0.44
CA TYR A 438 27.15 -9.87 0.80
C TYR A 438 28.33 -8.92 0.55
N TRP A 439 28.24 -7.70 1.07
CA TRP A 439 29.37 -6.76 1.19
C TRP A 439 29.09 -5.72 2.27
N GLN A 440 29.93 -4.67 2.39
CA GLN A 440 29.90 -3.67 3.48
C GLN A 440 28.50 -3.20 3.93
N VAL A 441 27.59 -2.86 3.00
CA VAL A 441 26.25 -2.32 3.29
C VAL A 441 25.08 -3.06 2.60
N MET A 442 25.32 -4.27 2.08
CA MET A 442 24.31 -5.05 1.35
C MET A 442 24.39 -6.53 1.73
N GLY A 443 23.25 -7.21 1.63
CA GLY A 443 23.15 -8.64 1.92
C GLY A 443 22.69 -8.96 3.34
N TYR A 444 22.26 -7.94 4.08
CA TYR A 444 21.72 -8.10 5.42
C TYR A 444 20.20 -8.35 5.33
N GLY A 445 19.69 -9.32 6.09
CA GLY A 445 18.26 -9.47 6.27
C GLY A 445 17.64 -8.26 6.96
N ILE A 446 18.32 -7.76 7.98
CA ILE A 446 17.92 -6.56 8.71
C ILE A 446 19.14 -5.66 8.88
N TYR A 447 19.02 -4.41 8.47
CA TYR A 447 20.08 -3.41 8.52
C TYR A 447 19.58 -2.15 9.27
N ASP A 448 19.73 -2.19 10.59
CA ASP A 448 19.32 -1.15 11.55
C ASP A 448 20.55 -0.53 12.25
N LYS A 449 21.16 0.46 11.59
CA LYS A 449 22.37 1.11 12.13
C LYS A 449 22.09 2.08 13.28
N LYS A 450 20.84 2.44 13.51
CA LYS A 450 20.41 3.41 14.53
C LYS A 450 19.22 2.83 15.30
N PRO A 451 19.42 1.71 16.01
CA PRO A 451 18.33 0.97 16.61
C PRO A 451 17.62 1.79 17.67
N THR A 452 16.30 1.84 17.58
CA THR A 452 15.43 2.45 18.58
C THR A 452 15.04 1.37 19.60
N PRO A 453 15.09 1.62 20.94
CA PRO A 453 14.72 0.62 21.95
C PRO A 453 13.25 0.13 21.87
N ALA A 454 12.39 0.88 21.20
CA ALA A 454 11.00 0.56 20.96
C ALA A 454 10.79 -0.38 19.74
N SER A 455 11.80 -0.55 18.89
CA SER A 455 11.73 -1.49 17.78
C SER A 455 11.72 -2.93 18.31
N ARG A 456 11.06 -3.81 17.57
CA ARG A 456 10.92 -5.25 17.88
C ARG A 456 11.25 -6.11 16.67
N TYR A 457 12.09 -7.11 16.86
CA TYR A 457 12.47 -8.10 15.85
C TYR A 457 12.28 -9.50 16.40
N LEU A 458 11.24 -10.20 15.95
CA LEU A 458 10.77 -11.46 16.54
C LEU A 458 10.65 -12.56 15.49
N ASN A 459 11.37 -13.67 15.67
CA ASN A 459 11.23 -14.89 14.85
C ASN A 459 11.33 -14.66 13.32
N ASN A 460 12.21 -13.76 12.90
CA ASN A 460 12.51 -13.59 11.46
C ASN A 460 13.54 -14.64 11.03
N TYR A 461 13.25 -15.39 9.97
CA TYR A 461 14.23 -16.24 9.32
C TYR A 461 15.15 -15.37 8.46
N ILE A 462 16.45 -15.43 8.72
CA ILE A 462 17.46 -14.64 7.98
C ILE A 462 18.55 -15.60 7.54
N PHE A 463 18.80 -15.65 6.23
CA PHE A 463 19.88 -16.47 5.69
C PHE A 463 20.51 -15.85 4.45
N ASN A 464 21.84 -15.87 4.38
CA ASN A 464 22.60 -15.42 3.23
C ASN A 464 23.31 -16.62 2.58
N LEU A 465 22.90 -16.97 1.36
CA LEU A 465 23.42 -18.06 0.55
C LEU A 465 24.88 -17.86 0.12
N TYR A 466 25.37 -16.61 0.09
CA TYR A 466 26.76 -16.31 -0.25
C TYR A 466 27.70 -16.58 0.93
N THR A 467 27.31 -16.18 2.16
CA THR A 467 28.13 -16.42 3.36
C THR A 467 27.85 -17.76 4.02
N GLY A 468 26.69 -18.38 3.72
CA GLY A 468 26.23 -19.63 4.30
C GLY A 468 25.72 -19.48 5.74
N GLN A 469 25.39 -18.27 6.18
CA GLN A 469 24.98 -17.95 7.56
C GLN A 469 23.94 -16.81 7.60
N SER A 470 23.39 -16.53 8.78
CA SER A 470 22.50 -15.38 9.01
C SER A 470 23.29 -14.07 9.09
N GLU A 471 22.98 -13.12 8.21
CA GLU A 471 23.63 -11.80 8.15
C GLU A 471 22.63 -10.70 8.52
N PHE A 472 22.89 -9.96 9.61
CA PHE A 472 22.08 -8.82 10.04
C PHE A 472 22.91 -7.83 10.89
N GLU A 473 22.52 -6.56 10.87
CA GLU A 473 23.02 -5.50 11.76
C GLU A 473 21.81 -4.94 12.52
N ALA A 474 21.35 -5.63 13.56
CA ALA A 474 20.17 -5.28 14.35
C ALA A 474 20.19 -5.94 15.74
N ASN A 475 19.42 -5.38 16.68
CA ASN A 475 19.22 -5.96 18.01
C ASN A 475 18.00 -6.90 17.99
N LEU A 476 18.20 -8.20 17.75
CA LEU A 476 17.10 -9.17 17.71
C LEU A 476 16.55 -9.45 19.13
N ASP A 477 15.24 -9.29 19.33
CA ASP A 477 14.58 -9.64 20.60
C ASP A 477 14.39 -11.15 20.72
N VAL A 478 13.92 -11.79 19.64
CA VAL A 478 13.75 -13.25 19.54
C VAL A 478 14.26 -13.69 18.17
N GLY A 479 15.29 -14.54 18.16
CA GLY A 479 15.80 -15.15 16.93
C GLY A 479 14.77 -16.11 16.29
N PHE A 480 15.12 -16.69 15.14
CA PHE A 480 14.28 -17.72 14.53
C PHE A 480 14.17 -18.95 15.44
N HIS A 481 12.96 -19.41 15.70
CA HIS A 481 12.70 -20.43 16.72
C HIS A 481 13.29 -21.80 16.35
N ASP A 482 13.16 -22.24 15.09
CA ASP A 482 13.77 -23.48 14.61
C ASP A 482 15.19 -23.22 14.08
N THR A 483 16.13 -23.09 15.01
CA THR A 483 17.54 -22.88 14.69
C THR A 483 18.16 -23.99 13.83
N GLY A 484 17.55 -25.19 13.77
CA GLY A 484 18.00 -26.28 12.90
C GLY A 484 17.80 -25.99 11.41
N GLN A 485 16.82 -25.14 11.07
CA GLN A 485 16.51 -24.71 9.71
C GLN A 485 17.37 -23.53 9.22
N LEU A 486 18.22 -22.93 10.08
CA LEU A 486 19.20 -21.92 9.70
C LEU A 486 20.40 -22.57 8.99
N ASN A 487 20.13 -23.23 7.86
CA ASN A 487 21.12 -23.94 7.05
C ASN A 487 20.89 -23.69 5.55
N GLN A 488 21.94 -23.96 4.77
CA GLN A 488 21.96 -23.64 3.34
C GLN A 488 20.90 -24.39 2.53
N GLN A 489 20.64 -25.66 2.83
CA GLN A 489 19.66 -26.44 2.06
C GLN A 489 18.26 -25.86 2.22
N PHE A 490 17.86 -25.60 3.47
CA PHE A 490 16.55 -25.02 3.74
C PHE A 490 16.40 -23.64 3.10
N ALA A 491 17.43 -22.79 3.16
CA ALA A 491 17.41 -21.48 2.50
C ALA A 491 17.28 -21.57 0.97
N LEU A 492 17.89 -22.58 0.32
CA LEU A 492 17.72 -22.83 -1.11
C LEU A 492 16.29 -23.26 -1.43
N ASP A 493 15.72 -24.17 -0.65
CA ASP A 493 14.33 -24.63 -0.82
C ASP A 493 13.35 -23.46 -0.70
N LEU A 494 13.59 -22.54 0.25
CA LEU A 494 12.83 -21.29 0.39
C LEU A 494 13.02 -20.34 -0.80
N ALA A 495 14.23 -20.20 -1.33
CA ALA A 495 14.51 -19.33 -2.48
C ALA A 495 13.90 -19.84 -3.80
N GLU A 496 13.69 -21.16 -3.92
CA GLU A 496 12.99 -21.78 -5.05
C GLU A 496 11.47 -21.74 -4.92
N SER A 497 10.94 -21.36 -3.75
CA SER A 497 9.50 -21.28 -3.54
C SER A 497 8.86 -20.20 -4.42
N TRP A 498 7.69 -20.53 -4.99
CA TRP A 498 6.90 -19.57 -5.74
C TRP A 498 5.94 -18.87 -4.78
N ARG A 499 6.24 -17.61 -4.45
CA ARG A 499 5.43 -16.61 -3.72
C ARG A 499 4.92 -16.95 -2.32
N GLN A 500 4.93 -18.22 -1.91
CA GLN A 500 4.36 -18.71 -0.67
C GLN A 500 5.19 -19.87 -0.09
N ILE A 501 5.29 -19.91 1.23
CA ILE A 501 5.81 -21.05 2.00
C ILE A 501 4.95 -21.29 3.25
N THR A 502 5.15 -22.44 3.90
CA THR A 502 4.62 -22.74 5.22
C THR A 502 5.76 -23.01 6.19
N LEU A 503 5.62 -22.55 7.43
CA LEU A 503 6.57 -22.79 8.52
C LEU A 503 5.83 -23.29 9.76
N ASP A 504 6.36 -24.32 10.41
CA ASP A 504 5.87 -24.80 11.71
C ASP A 504 6.31 -23.83 12.81
N VAL A 505 5.59 -22.73 12.97
CA VAL A 505 5.88 -21.70 13.99
C VAL A 505 4.95 -21.91 15.20
N PRO A 506 5.47 -21.91 16.44
CA PRO A 506 4.64 -22.00 17.65
C PRO A 506 3.53 -20.94 17.69
N GLU A 507 2.33 -21.32 18.15
CA GLU A 507 1.16 -20.41 18.26
C GLU A 507 1.47 -19.14 19.07
N SER A 508 2.36 -19.21 20.07
CA SER A 508 2.79 -18.05 20.87
C SER A 508 3.50 -16.95 20.06
N LEU A 509 3.95 -17.27 18.84
CA LEU A 509 4.58 -16.35 17.90
C LEU A 509 3.64 -15.98 16.74
N HIS A 510 2.39 -16.45 16.75
CA HIS A 510 1.39 -16.01 15.78
C HIS A 510 0.89 -14.62 16.16
N LEU A 511 0.57 -13.83 15.14
CA LEU A 511 0.01 -12.49 15.32
C LEU A 511 -1.51 -12.61 15.18
N PRO A 512 -2.30 -12.28 16.23
CA PRO A 512 -3.75 -12.20 16.14
C PRO A 512 -4.17 -11.43 14.90
N ASN A 513 -5.23 -11.88 14.23
CA ASN A 513 -5.79 -11.38 12.96
C ASN A 513 -4.84 -11.22 11.74
N PHE A 514 -3.52 -11.26 11.90
CA PHE A 514 -2.54 -11.09 10.81
C PHE A 514 -1.93 -12.41 10.35
N SER A 515 -1.62 -13.34 11.25
CA SER A 515 -1.13 -14.67 10.89
C SER A 515 -2.19 -15.44 10.10
N ARG A 516 -1.75 -16.16 9.06
CA ARG A 516 -2.57 -17.17 8.37
C ARG A 516 -1.99 -18.53 8.64
N THR A 517 -2.83 -19.53 8.82
CA THR A 517 -2.39 -20.89 9.03
C THR A 517 -3.01 -21.84 8.02
N THR A 518 -2.33 -22.95 7.76
CA THR A 518 -2.92 -24.13 7.10
C THR A 518 -3.91 -24.81 8.03
N GLU A 519 -4.67 -25.80 7.53
CA GLU A 519 -5.54 -26.63 8.38
C GLU A 519 -4.73 -27.38 9.47
N GLN A 520 -3.44 -27.60 9.23
CA GLN A 520 -2.50 -28.24 10.16
C GLN A 520 -1.91 -27.26 11.18
N GLY A 521 -2.25 -25.96 11.10
CA GLY A 521 -1.75 -24.92 12.02
C GLY A 521 -0.41 -24.30 11.60
N GLU A 522 0.16 -24.69 10.45
CA GLU A 522 1.44 -24.14 9.98
C GLU A 522 1.26 -22.70 9.49
N LEU A 523 2.17 -21.81 9.86
CA LEU A 523 2.12 -20.40 9.49
C LEU A 523 2.43 -20.22 7.99
N ILE A 524 1.56 -19.52 7.27
CA ILE A 524 1.74 -19.16 5.86
C ILE A 524 2.49 -17.82 5.76
N ILE A 525 3.61 -17.83 5.02
CA ILE A 525 4.44 -16.66 4.73
C ILE A 525 4.40 -16.35 3.23
N GLY A 526 4.45 -15.06 2.88
CA GLY A 526 4.31 -14.59 1.50
C GLY A 526 2.86 -14.51 1.07
N VAL A 527 2.67 -14.39 -0.25
CA VAL A 527 1.35 -14.24 -0.89
C VAL A 527 0.69 -15.59 -0.93
N ALA A 528 -0.37 -15.77 -0.17
CA ALA A 528 -1.04 -17.07 -0.24
C ALA A 528 -1.70 -17.23 -1.62
N ALA A 529 -1.56 -18.41 -2.21
CA ALA A 529 -2.41 -18.79 -3.33
C ALA A 529 -3.87 -18.67 -2.88
N ASP A 530 -4.66 -17.87 -3.58
CA ASP A 530 -6.10 -17.89 -3.42
C ASP A 530 -6.57 -19.33 -3.46
N LEU A 531 -7.23 -19.78 -2.38
CA LEU A 531 -8.01 -21.01 -2.38
C LEU A 531 -9.28 -20.89 -3.28
N SER A 532 -9.34 -19.86 -4.14
CA SER A 532 -10.43 -19.60 -5.08
C SER A 532 -10.01 -18.96 -6.42
N SER A 533 -8.81 -19.25 -6.95
CA SER A 533 -8.53 -19.07 -8.39
C SER A 533 -8.12 -20.38 -9.06
N THR A 534 -9.10 -21.26 -9.25
CA THR A 534 -9.08 -22.17 -10.39
C THR A 534 -9.09 -21.35 -11.67
N GLU A 535 -8.16 -21.68 -12.59
CA GLU A 535 -7.97 -21.12 -13.95
C GLU A 535 -7.15 -19.80 -13.96
N SER A 536 -5.95 -19.69 -14.54
CA SER A 536 -5.42 -20.29 -15.77
C SER A 536 -3.92 -20.62 -15.65
N GLN A 537 -3.57 -21.91 -15.59
CA GLN A 537 -2.28 -22.38 -16.09
C GLN A 537 -2.36 -22.45 -17.62
N GLY A 538 -1.55 -21.66 -18.33
CA GLY A 538 -1.43 -21.78 -19.77
C GLY A 538 -0.82 -20.57 -20.46
N GLY A 539 0.49 -20.39 -20.35
CA GLY A 539 1.23 -19.40 -21.13
C GLY A 539 2.72 -19.49 -20.89
N THR A 540 3.43 -20.05 -21.85
CA THR A 540 4.86 -20.34 -21.87
C THR A 540 5.77 -19.13 -21.69
N ARG A 541 6.82 -19.34 -20.87
CA ARG A 541 8.18 -18.74 -20.83
C ARG A 541 8.49 -17.48 -21.63
#